data_AF-K1TF27-F1
#
_entry.id   AF-K1TF27-F1
#
_cell.length_a   1.000
_cell.length_b   1.000
_cell.length_c   1.000
_cell.angle_alpha   90.00
_cell.angle_beta   90.00
_cell.angle_gamma   90.00
#
_symmetry.space_group_name_H-M   'P 1'
#
loop_
_entity.id
_entity.type
_entity.pdbx_description
1 polymer ?
#
loop_
_entity_poly.entity_id
_entity_poly.type
_entity_poly.pdbx_seq_one_letter_code
_entity_poly.pdbx_strand_id
1 'polypeptide(L)' 'MKLTKLNKEAKQTVEDSLMILDEESDEEMRELAKEEMNEAKEQITELEEKLKILLLPKDENDDKNVVVEIRGGAGGDEA' A
#
# COMPACT_ATOMS: atom_id res chain seq x y z
N MET A 1 6.64 -6.96 -15.90
CA MET A 1 5.78 -7.06 -14.69
C MET A 1 6.54 -7.68 -13.52
N LYS A 2 7.58 -7.02 -13.00
CA LYS A 2 8.38 -7.54 -11.87
C LYS A 2 7.79 -7.13 -10.51
N LEU A 3 7.33 -5.88 -10.40
CA LEU A 3 6.76 -5.32 -9.15
C LEU A 3 5.44 -5.99 -8.75
N THR A 4 4.55 -6.28 -9.70
CA THR A 4 3.30 -7.00 -9.43
C THR A 4 3.55 -8.43 -8.94
N LYS A 5 4.58 -9.10 -9.46
CA LYS A 5 5.01 -10.42 -9.00
C LYS A 5 5.53 -10.35 -7.56
N LEU A 6 6.41 -9.40 -7.26
CA LEU A 6 6.95 -9.18 -5.91
C LEU A 6 5.84 -8.86 -4.90
N ASN A 7 4.87 -8.01 -5.27
CA ASN A 7 3.75 -7.69 -4.38
C ASN A 7 2.89 -8.92 -4.06
N LYS A 8 2.69 -9.80 -5.05
CA LYS A 8 2.00 -11.07 -4.85
C LYS A 8 2.79 -12.01 -3.94
N GLU A 9 4.10 -12.12 -4.15
CA GLU A 9 4.98 -12.97 -3.31
C GLU A 9 4.98 -12.50 -1.86
N ALA A 10 5.13 -11.19 -1.61
CA ALA A 10 5.07 -10.63 -0.26
C ALA A 10 3.70 -10.87 0.42
N LYS A 11 2.59 -10.79 -0.34
CA LYS A 11 1.25 -11.15 0.16
C LYS A 11 1.14 -12.62 0.53
N GLN A 12 1.76 -13.51 -0.26
CA GLN A 12 1.81 -14.94 0.07
C GLN A 12 2.61 -15.17 1.36
N THR A 13 3.76 -14.52 1.53
CA THR A 13 4.55 -14.63 2.77
C THR A 13 3.74 -14.23 3.99
N VAL A 14 2.96 -13.15 3.93
CA VAL A 14 2.07 -12.76 5.04
C VAL A 14 1.04 -13.84 5.35
N GLU A 15 0.45 -14.45 4.33
CA GLU A 15 -0.55 -15.52 4.50
C GLU A 15 0.09 -16.77 5.13
N ASP A 16 1.25 -17.19 4.62
CA ASP A 16 1.98 -18.35 5.11
C ASP A 16 2.44 -18.14 6.57
N SER A 17 2.99 -16.96 6.89
CA SER A 17 3.37 -16.62 8.27
C SER A 17 2.16 -16.57 9.20
N LEU A 18 0.99 -16.11 8.73
CA LEU A 18 -0.24 -16.12 9.52
C LEU A 18 -0.70 -17.55 9.82
N MET A 19 -0.63 -18.46 8.84
CA MET A 19 -0.93 -19.87 9.06
C MET A 19 0.00 -20.50 10.11
N ILE A 20 1.31 -20.19 10.05
CA ILE A 20 2.27 -20.65 11.07
C ILE A 20 1.89 -20.12 12.45
N LEU A 21 1.53 -18.84 12.56
CA LEU A 21 1.13 -18.24 13.85
C LEU A 21 -0.12 -18.87 14.48
N ASP A 22 -1.02 -19.40 13.65
CA ASP A 22 -2.27 -20.04 14.07
C ASP A 22 -2.11 -21.53 14.38
N GLU A 23 -1.23 -22.24 13.65
CA GLU A 23 -1.05 -23.71 13.79
C GLU A 23 0.11 -24.10 14.72
N GLU A 24 1.15 -23.26 14.81
CA GLU A 24 2.34 -23.55 15.62
C GLU A 24 2.16 -23.10 17.08
N SER A 25 2.73 -23.88 17.99
CA SER A 25 2.70 -23.64 19.43
C SER A 25 4.06 -23.29 20.03
N ASP A 26 5.14 -23.55 19.28
CA ASP A 26 6.49 -23.13 19.65
C ASP A 26 6.65 -21.62 19.55
N GLU A 27 6.95 -20.97 20.68
CA GLU A 27 7.02 -19.51 20.76
C GLU A 27 8.18 -18.91 19.96
N GLU A 28 9.30 -19.63 19.85
CA GLU A 28 10.45 -19.17 19.05
C GLU A 28 10.08 -19.15 17.57
N MET A 29 9.41 -20.20 17.09
CA MET A 29 8.93 -20.27 15.72
C MET A 29 7.84 -19.24 15.41
N ARG A 30 6.95 -18.97 16.37
CA ARG A 30 5.92 -17.93 16.23
C ARG A 30 6.52 -16.53 16.17
N GLU A 31 7.50 -16.21 17.00
CA GLU A 31 8.14 -14.89 16.94
C GLU A 31 8.91 -14.70 15.62
N LEU A 32 9.58 -15.74 15.10
CA LEU A 32 10.18 -15.70 13.75
C LEU A 32 9.13 -15.43 12.66
N ALA A 33 8.02 -16.18 12.67
CA ALA A 33 6.94 -15.98 11.69
C ALA A 33 6.33 -14.57 11.77
N LYS A 34 6.23 -14.01 12.98
CA LYS A 34 5.73 -12.65 13.20
C LYS A 34 6.69 -11.58 12.68
N GLU A 35 7.99 -11.76 12.85
CA GLU A 35 9.01 -10.88 12.26
C GLU A 35 8.93 -10.92 10.73
N GLU A 36 8.94 -12.12 10.12
CA GLU A 36 8.80 -12.28 8.67
C GLU A 36 7.50 -11.65 8.13
N MET A 37 6.38 -11.85 8.83
CA MET A 37 5.10 -11.24 8.48
C MET A 37 5.17 -9.72 8.49
N ASN A 38 5.82 -9.13 9.49
CA ASN A 38 5.94 -7.68 9.62
C ASN A 38 6.80 -7.09 8.51
N GLU A 39 7.95 -7.70 8.22
CA GLU A 39 8.81 -7.29 7.10
C GLU A 39 8.06 -7.38 5.76
N ALA A 40 7.33 -8.47 5.53
CA ALA A 40 6.54 -8.64 4.31
C ALA A 40 5.42 -7.58 4.19
N LYS A 41 4.78 -7.19 5.28
CA LYS A 41 3.77 -6.10 5.31
C LYS A 41 4.38 -4.75 4.95
N GLU A 42 5.57 -4.44 5.44
CA GLU A 42 6.28 -3.22 5.07
C GLU A 42 6.62 -3.22 3.57
N GLN A 43 7.13 -4.35 3.05
CA GLN A 43 7.42 -4.51 1.62
C GLN A 43 6.17 -4.35 0.75
N ILE A 44 5.01 -4.90 1.16
CA ILE A 44 3.75 -4.72 0.45
C ILE A 44 3.42 -3.23 0.32
N THR A 45 3.53 -2.48 1.42
CA THR A 45 3.23 -1.04 1.47
C THR A 45 4.10 -0.28 0.47
N GLU A 46 5.42 -0.49 0.49
CA GLU A 46 6.33 0.15 -0.46
C GLU A 46 6.04 -0.23 -1.91
N LEU A 47 5.75 -1.51 -2.17
CA LEU A 47 5.47 -1.99 -3.52
C LEU A 47 4.15 -1.42 -4.04
N GLU A 48 3.15 -1.25 -3.18
CA GLU A 48 1.87 -0.64 -3.53
C GLU A 48 2.02 0.86 -3.86
N GLU A 49 2.85 1.60 -3.13
CA GLU A 49 3.17 2.98 -3.48
C GLU A 49 3.87 3.08 -4.83
N LYS A 50 4.90 2.26 -5.06
CA LYS A 50 5.62 2.19 -6.35
C LYS A 50 4.67 1.82 -7.49
N LEU A 51 3.74 0.88 -7.26
CA LEU A 51 2.72 0.51 -8.25
C LEU A 51 1.74 1.65 -8.51
N LYS A 52 1.26 2.35 -7.47
CA LYS A 52 0.36 3.52 -7.64
C LYS A 52 1.00 4.57 -8.55
N ILE A 53 2.26 4.93 -8.30
CA ILE A 53 2.99 5.90 -9.13
C ILE A 53 3.07 5.43 -10.59
N LEU A 54 3.34 4.16 -10.84
CA LEU A 54 3.41 3.59 -12.19
C LEU A 54 2.05 3.48 -12.89
N LEU A 55 0.96 3.42 -12.12
CA LEU A 55 -0.41 3.35 -12.62
C LEU A 55 -1.03 4.73 -12.83
N LEU A 56 -0.42 5.79 -12.30
CA LEU A 56 -0.83 7.15 -12.62
C LEU A 56 -0.63 7.38 -14.13
N PRO A 57 -1.68 7.81 -14.84
CA PRO A 57 -1.48 8.30 -16.20
C PRO A 57 -0.49 9.46 -16.11
N LYS A 58 0.43 9.56 -17.07
CA LYS A 58 1.38 10.67 -17.14
C LYS A 58 0.56 11.97 -17.26
N ASP A 59 0.47 12.75 -16.18
CA ASP A 59 -0.28 14.00 -16.21
C ASP A 59 0.57 15.03 -16.96
N GLU A 60 0.05 15.49 -18.09
CA GLU A 60 0.62 16.57 -18.90
C GLU A 60 0.70 17.93 -18.16
N ASN A 61 0.18 17.97 -16.93
CA ASN A 61 0.22 19.12 -16.03
C ASN A 61 0.95 18.85 -14.70
N ASP A 62 1.56 17.68 -14.47
CA ASP A 62 2.30 17.38 -13.22
C ASP A 62 3.43 18.39 -12.94
N ASP A 63 4.07 18.91 -13.99
CA ASP A 63 5.14 19.91 -13.90
C ASP A 63 4.61 21.37 -13.83
N LYS A 64 3.29 21.59 -13.82
CA LYS A 64 2.68 22.92 -13.87
C LYS A 64 2.15 23.34 -12.50
N ASN A 65 2.33 24.61 -12.16
CA ASN A 65 1.74 25.18 -10.96
C ASN A 65 0.20 25.14 -11.05
N VAL A 66 -0.45 24.56 -10.05
CA VAL A 66 -1.91 24.53 -9.95
C VAL A 66 -2.40 25.82 -9.30
N VAL A 67 -3.29 26.54 -9.99
CA VAL A 67 -4.01 27.68 -9.42
C VAL A 67 -5.40 27.20 -9.01
N VAL A 68 -5.65 27.13 -7.71
CA VAL A 68 -6.97 26.82 -7.16
C VAL A 68 -7.70 28.13 -6.88
N GLU A 69 -8.62 28.52 -7.77
CA GLU A 69 -9.56 29.61 -7.48
C GLU A 69 -10.78 29.06 -6.73
N ILE A 70 -10.87 29.36 -5.44
CA ILE A 70 -12.11 29.16 -4.66
C ILE A 70 -13.05 30.31 -5.01
N ARG A 71 -14.05 30.04 -5.85
CA ARG A 71 -15.13 30.98 -6.12
C ARG A 71 -16.27 30.71 -5.16
N GLY A 72 -16.63 31.70 -4.35
CA GLY A 72 -17.90 31.68 -3.62
C GLY A 72 -19.03 31.65 -4.66
N GLY A 73 -19.73 30.52 -4.76
CA GLY A 73 -20.98 30.48 -5.51
C GLY A 73 -21.95 31.45 -4.86
N ALA A 74 -22.57 32.33 -5.63
CA ALA A 74 -23.76 33.03 -5.18
C ALA A 74 -24.90 31.99 -5.08
N GLY A 75 -24.91 31.22 -4.00
CA GLY A 75 -26.10 30.58 -3.49
C GLY A 75 -26.78 31.59 -2.57
N GLY A 76 -27.92 32.11 -2.99
CA GLY A 76 -28.81 32.77 -2.04
C GLY A 76 -29.15 31.78 -0.94
N ASP A 77 -29.11 32.26 0.31
CA ASP A 77 -29.53 31.61 1.55
C ASP A 77 -29.68 30.09 1.50
N GLU A 78 -28.66 29.38 1.95
CA GLU A 78 -28.82 28.24 2.85
C GLU A 78 -27.44 27.89 3.45
N ALA A 79 -27.44 27.69 4.77
CA ALA A 79 -26.28 27.54 5.64
C ALA A 79 -25.48 26.26 5.40
#